data_AF-A0AAW5Z3D4-F1
#
_entry.id   AF-A0AAW5Z3D4-F1
#
_cell.length_a   1.000
_cell.length_b   1.000
_cell.length_c   1.000
_cell.angle_alpha   90.00
_cell.angle_beta   90.00
_cell.angle_gamma   90.00
#
_symmetry.space_group_name_H-M   'P 1'
#
loop_
_entity.id
_entity.type
_entity.pdbx_description
1 polymer ?
#
loop_
_entity_poly.entity_id
_entity_poly.type
_entity_poly.pdbx_seq_one_letter_code
_entity_poly.pdbx_strand_id
1 'polypeptide(L)'
;QDGIPSLHSMIQGLFHPVRLLDVIKNFICFPDKAKHEVKICCRYPQYYAARKLYYSIKQARKPFGSGKGGTYFGATGCGKSYTMQFLTRLLMKSVEFASPTIVLITDRTDLDDQLSAQMCNAKNYIGDDTIVPVTSREDLRNQLAGRNSGGVFLTTIHKFTEDTELLSERSNIICISDEAHRSQVNLDQKVIVDKESGKVRKTYGFAKYLHDSLPNATYVGFTGTPIDATLDVFGEVIDSYTMTESVQDEITVRIVYEGRAAKVILDSSKLEEVEKYYEECANAGTNEWQIDESKKATATMNAVLGDEDRLKALAEDFAKHYEKRVAEGSTVKGKAMFVCASREIAWDFYRQLKAIRPAWFEVKQAPDGVVLTEQEQKELPPSEMVKMVMTRGKDDDEALYDLLGTKEYRKELDKQFKNAKSNFKIAIVVDMWLTGFDVPELDTIYIDKPLQKHNLIQTISRVNRKLEGKSKGLVVDYIGIKSQMNQALAMYSRIDATNFEDIQQSVIEVKNHLDLLGQVFYEFDSRDYFSGEPQAQLSCLNRAAEFVLRTQKVERRFMGLVKRMKAAYDVCCGSEALSQTERDYIHYYLAVRSI
;
A
#
# COMPACT_ATOMS: atom_id res chain seq x y z
N GLN A 1 -6.76 -20.34 -14.13
CA GLN A 1 -6.47 -21.74 -14.52
C GLN A 1 -6.44 -21.80 -16.03
N ASP A 2 -5.37 -22.31 -16.62
CA ASP A 2 -5.27 -22.47 -18.07
C ASP A 2 -6.06 -23.72 -18.52
N GLY A 3 -6.87 -23.59 -19.57
CA GLY A 3 -7.61 -24.72 -20.16
C GLY A 3 -8.98 -24.34 -20.75
N ILE A 4 -9.81 -25.35 -21.03
CA ILE A 4 -11.18 -25.16 -21.59
C ILE A 4 -12.05 -24.19 -20.76
N PRO A 5 -11.99 -24.20 -19.41
CA PRO A 5 -12.76 -23.23 -18.62
C PRO A 5 -12.37 -21.77 -18.86
N SER A 6 -11.07 -21.45 -19.02
CA SER A 6 -10.65 -20.08 -19.32
C SER A 6 -11.09 -19.63 -20.70
N LEU A 7 -11.13 -20.54 -21.68
CA LEU A 7 -11.68 -20.26 -23.00
C LEU A 7 -13.18 -19.91 -22.92
N HIS A 8 -13.97 -20.66 -22.16
CA HIS A 8 -15.39 -20.35 -21.95
C HIS A 8 -15.58 -18.99 -21.28
N SER A 9 -14.78 -18.69 -20.24
CA SER A 9 -14.77 -17.38 -19.60
C SER A 9 -14.38 -16.25 -20.55
N MET A 10 -13.43 -16.45 -21.48
CA MET A 10 -13.08 -15.45 -22.48
C MET A 10 -14.19 -15.23 -23.51
N ILE A 11 -14.81 -16.31 -24.01
CA ILE A 11 -15.88 -16.26 -25.01
C ILE A 11 -17.12 -15.56 -24.45
N GLN A 12 -17.57 -15.97 -23.26
CA GLN A 12 -18.73 -15.36 -22.59
C GLN A 12 -18.38 -14.00 -21.95
N GLY A 13 -17.10 -13.80 -21.63
CA GLY A 13 -16.51 -12.60 -21.09
C GLY A 13 -16.19 -11.58 -22.17
N LEU A 14 -14.90 -11.33 -22.39
CA LEU A 14 -14.39 -10.29 -23.26
C LEU A 14 -14.93 -10.37 -24.70
N PHE A 15 -15.06 -11.57 -25.27
CA PHE A 15 -15.46 -11.76 -26.67
C PHE A 15 -16.97 -11.71 -26.93
N HIS A 16 -17.80 -11.47 -25.90
CA HIS A 16 -19.17 -11.10 -26.16
C HIS A 16 -19.19 -9.83 -27.03
N PRO A 17 -19.84 -9.81 -28.21
CA PRO A 17 -19.66 -8.74 -29.22
C PRO A 17 -19.85 -7.32 -28.66
N VAL A 18 -20.86 -7.14 -27.81
CA VAL A 18 -21.14 -5.85 -27.14
C VAL A 18 -20.01 -5.44 -26.21
N ARG A 19 -19.44 -6.39 -25.44
CA ARG A 19 -18.38 -6.11 -24.46
C ARG A 19 -17.05 -5.85 -25.17
N LEU A 20 -16.74 -6.60 -26.21
CA LEU A 20 -15.52 -6.42 -27.00
C LEU A 20 -15.48 -5.01 -27.62
N LEU A 21 -16.56 -4.61 -28.29
CA LEU A 21 -16.66 -3.27 -28.90
C LEU A 21 -16.57 -2.16 -27.84
N ASP A 22 -17.19 -2.38 -26.70
CA ASP A 22 -17.15 -1.44 -25.59
C ASP A 22 -15.74 -1.28 -25.02
N VAL A 23 -15.03 -2.39 -24.79
CA VAL A 23 -13.65 -2.36 -24.31
C VAL A 23 -12.75 -1.62 -25.30
N ILE A 24 -12.84 -1.95 -26.59
CA ILE A 24 -12.05 -1.30 -27.64
C ILE A 24 -12.30 0.22 -27.68
N LYS A 25 -13.57 0.64 -27.54
CA LYS A 25 -13.97 2.05 -27.68
C LYS A 25 -13.70 2.89 -26.43
N ASN A 26 -13.92 2.32 -25.25
CA ASN A 26 -14.05 3.07 -24.00
C ASN A 26 -13.10 2.63 -22.87
N PHE A 27 -12.27 1.62 -23.09
CA PHE A 27 -11.39 1.07 -22.04
C PHE A 27 -9.96 0.78 -22.51
N ILE A 28 -9.57 1.33 -23.66
CA ILE A 28 -8.19 1.38 -24.13
C ILE A 28 -7.78 2.85 -24.23
N CYS A 29 -6.86 3.26 -23.36
CA CYS A 29 -6.32 4.61 -23.33
C CYS A 29 -4.93 4.68 -23.95
N PHE A 30 -4.73 5.65 -24.83
CA PHE A 30 -3.45 6.10 -25.31
C PHE A 30 -3.16 7.46 -24.65
N PRO A 31 -2.13 7.58 -23.82
CA PRO A 31 -1.77 8.86 -23.21
C PRO A 31 -1.39 9.88 -24.28
N ASP A 32 -1.76 11.15 -24.08
CA ASP A 32 -1.51 12.23 -25.04
C ASP A 32 0.00 12.49 -25.25
N LYS A 33 0.78 12.31 -24.18
CA LYS A 33 2.24 12.44 -24.16
C LYS A 33 2.84 11.21 -23.50
N ALA A 34 3.76 10.55 -24.19
CA ALA A 34 4.58 9.48 -23.64
C ALA A 34 5.94 9.43 -24.36
N LYS A 35 7.01 9.05 -23.65
CA LYS A 35 8.36 8.89 -24.24
C LYS A 35 8.41 7.76 -25.28
N HIS A 36 7.53 6.78 -25.11
CA HIS A 36 7.31 5.65 -26.02
C HIS A 36 5.81 5.47 -26.22
N GLU A 37 5.38 4.80 -27.29
CA GLU A 37 3.96 4.50 -27.48
C GLU A 37 3.49 3.52 -26.40
N VAL A 38 2.62 4.01 -25.50
CA VAL A 38 2.09 3.23 -24.37
C VAL A 38 0.59 3.03 -24.60
N LYS A 39 0.15 1.77 -24.55
CA LYS A 39 -1.27 1.40 -24.61
C LYS A 39 -1.72 0.86 -23.26
N ILE A 40 -2.73 1.49 -22.67
CA ILE A 40 -3.28 1.11 -21.36
C ILE A 40 -4.63 0.45 -21.58
N CYS A 41 -4.72 -0.85 -21.30
CA CYS A 41 -5.97 -1.62 -21.36
C CYS A 41 -6.53 -1.82 -19.94
N CYS A 42 -7.85 -1.70 -19.78
CA CYS A 42 -8.48 -1.98 -18.50
C CYS A 42 -8.32 -3.45 -18.08
N ARG A 43 -8.31 -3.68 -16.77
CA ARG A 43 -8.54 -5.00 -16.17
C ARG A 43 -10.04 -5.24 -16.00
N TYR A 44 -10.46 -6.50 -15.90
CA TYR A 44 -11.87 -6.85 -15.74
C TYR A 44 -12.56 -6.13 -14.55
N PRO A 45 -11.98 -6.00 -13.34
CA PRO A 45 -12.65 -5.29 -12.24
C PRO A 45 -12.88 -3.82 -12.56
N GLN A 46 -11.95 -3.18 -13.29
CA GLN A 46 -12.07 -1.78 -13.69
C GLN A 46 -13.20 -1.60 -14.70
N TYR A 47 -13.38 -2.54 -15.63
CA TYR A 47 -14.47 -2.56 -16.59
C TYR A 47 -15.84 -2.63 -15.89
N TYR A 48 -16.03 -3.64 -15.03
CA TYR A 48 -17.31 -3.85 -14.35
C TYR A 48 -17.62 -2.74 -13.36
N ALA A 49 -16.63 -2.29 -12.58
CA ALA A 49 -16.81 -1.18 -11.65
C ALA A 49 -17.24 0.11 -12.36
N ALA A 50 -16.54 0.52 -13.41
CA ALA A 50 -16.88 1.72 -14.16
C ALA A 50 -18.27 1.63 -14.80
N ARG A 51 -18.64 0.46 -15.34
CA ARG A 51 -19.98 0.24 -15.91
C ARG A 51 -21.08 0.26 -14.86
N LYS A 52 -20.91 -0.42 -13.72
CA LYS A 52 -21.90 -0.43 -12.64
C LYS A 52 -22.08 0.97 -12.04
N LEU A 53 -20.97 1.68 -11.78
CA LEU A 53 -21.02 3.07 -11.32
C LEU A 53 -21.72 3.98 -12.33
N TYR A 54 -21.43 3.85 -13.64
CA TYR A 54 -22.12 4.62 -14.67
C TYR A 54 -23.65 4.49 -14.59
N TYR A 55 -24.17 3.27 -14.43
CA TYR A 55 -25.62 3.04 -14.30
C TYR A 55 -26.17 3.55 -12.96
N SER A 56 -25.43 3.37 -11.86
CA SER A 56 -25.80 3.89 -10.55
C SER A 56 -25.91 5.42 -10.57
N ILE A 57 -24.92 6.12 -11.12
CA ILE A 57 -24.93 7.57 -11.29
C ILE A 57 -26.11 7.99 -12.16
N LYS A 58 -26.39 7.27 -13.27
CA LYS A 58 -27.53 7.57 -14.14
C LYS A 58 -28.85 7.60 -13.35
N GLN A 59 -29.05 6.64 -12.44
CA GLN A 59 -30.25 6.54 -11.61
C GLN A 59 -30.26 7.55 -10.46
N ALA A 60 -29.10 7.82 -9.86
CA ALA A 60 -28.97 8.70 -8.70
C ALA A 60 -29.07 10.20 -9.03
N ARG A 61 -28.97 10.59 -10.30
CA ARG A 61 -28.98 12.01 -10.70
C ARG A 61 -30.25 12.74 -10.26
N LYS A 62 -30.04 13.90 -9.64
CA LYS A 62 -31.10 14.86 -9.34
C LYS A 62 -31.67 15.48 -10.64
N PRO A 63 -32.95 15.89 -10.66
CA PRO A 63 -33.85 16.01 -9.50
C PRO A 63 -34.56 14.72 -9.08
N PHE A 64 -34.44 13.63 -9.84
CA PHE A 64 -35.25 12.42 -9.61
C PHE A 64 -34.60 11.40 -8.67
N GLY A 65 -33.26 11.39 -8.59
CA GLY A 65 -32.50 10.52 -7.70
C GLY A 65 -32.00 11.22 -6.44
N SER A 66 -31.34 10.43 -5.58
CA SER A 66 -30.83 10.88 -4.27
C SER A 66 -29.60 11.78 -4.33
N GLY A 67 -28.90 11.83 -5.47
CA GLY A 67 -27.55 12.39 -5.61
C GLY A 67 -26.44 11.46 -5.11
N LYS A 68 -26.77 10.27 -4.59
CA LYS A 68 -25.79 9.27 -4.10
C LYS A 68 -25.46 8.29 -5.22
N GLY A 69 -24.40 8.56 -5.98
CA GLY A 69 -23.98 7.79 -7.15
C GLY A 69 -23.33 6.44 -6.83
N GLY A 70 -22.97 6.21 -5.56
CA GLY A 70 -22.46 4.96 -5.03
C GLY A 70 -20.97 4.97 -4.68
N THR A 71 -20.55 3.93 -3.98
CA THR A 71 -19.15 3.74 -3.55
C THR A 71 -18.52 2.56 -4.29
N TYR A 72 -17.29 2.73 -4.79
CA TYR A 72 -16.45 1.63 -5.25
C TYR A 72 -15.42 1.27 -4.20
N PHE A 73 -15.47 0.02 -3.76
CA PHE A 73 -14.50 -0.55 -2.84
C PHE A 73 -13.41 -1.29 -3.62
N GLY A 74 -12.30 -0.62 -3.91
CA GLY A 74 -11.18 -1.21 -4.65
C GLY A 74 -9.94 -1.38 -3.76
N ALA A 75 -9.37 -2.59 -3.74
CA ALA A 75 -8.13 -2.89 -3.01
C ALA A 75 -7.04 -1.86 -3.29
N THR A 76 -6.27 -1.50 -2.26
CA THR A 76 -5.16 -0.57 -2.41
C THR A 76 -4.16 -1.10 -3.43
N GLY A 77 -3.97 -0.34 -4.50
CA GLY A 77 -3.10 -0.69 -5.59
C GLY A 77 -3.72 -1.47 -6.75
N CYS A 78 -5.04 -1.71 -6.76
CA CYS A 78 -5.73 -2.35 -7.88
C CYS A 78 -5.86 -1.45 -9.14
N GLY A 79 -5.52 -0.16 -9.02
CA GLY A 79 -5.61 0.83 -10.09
C GLY A 79 -6.90 1.66 -10.08
N LYS A 80 -7.36 2.10 -8.90
CA LYS A 80 -8.56 2.95 -8.72
C LYS A 80 -8.54 4.21 -9.62
N SER A 81 -7.38 4.85 -9.74
CA SER A 81 -7.19 6.05 -10.58
C SER A 81 -7.49 5.79 -12.06
N TYR A 82 -7.20 4.58 -12.56
CA TYR A 82 -7.60 4.18 -13.92
C TYR A 82 -9.10 3.92 -14.01
N THR A 83 -9.70 3.27 -13.00
CA THR A 83 -11.17 3.10 -12.94
C THR A 83 -11.89 4.45 -12.99
N MET A 84 -11.40 5.47 -12.27
CA MET A 84 -11.92 6.83 -12.36
C MET A 84 -11.79 7.40 -13.76
N GLN A 85 -10.64 7.23 -14.42
CA GLN A 85 -10.43 7.72 -15.78
C GLN A 85 -11.38 7.06 -16.78
N PHE A 86 -11.59 5.74 -16.67
CA PHE A 86 -12.55 5.01 -17.50
C PHE A 86 -13.99 5.47 -17.22
N LEU A 87 -14.37 5.67 -15.96
CA LEU A 87 -15.67 6.20 -15.60
C LEU A 87 -15.88 7.62 -16.16
N THR A 88 -14.90 8.50 -16.00
CA THR A 88 -14.90 9.86 -16.57
C THR A 88 -15.10 9.81 -18.09
N ARG A 89 -14.40 8.94 -18.81
CA ARG A 89 -14.60 8.73 -20.26
C ARG A 89 -16.04 8.32 -20.58
N LEU A 90 -16.60 7.35 -19.86
CA LEU A 90 -17.98 6.89 -20.07
C LEU A 90 -18.99 8.01 -19.85
N LEU A 91 -18.82 8.79 -18.78
CA LEU A 91 -19.70 9.91 -18.43
C LEU A 91 -19.61 11.03 -19.49
N MET A 92 -18.40 11.42 -19.89
CA MET A 92 -18.16 12.50 -20.85
C MET A 92 -18.64 12.18 -22.27
N LYS A 93 -18.53 10.91 -22.70
CA LYS A 93 -18.98 10.48 -24.03
C LYS A 93 -20.42 9.98 -24.09
N SER A 94 -21.13 10.02 -22.96
CA SER A 94 -22.52 9.59 -22.93
C SER A 94 -23.47 10.72 -23.30
N VAL A 95 -24.34 10.44 -24.27
CA VAL A 95 -25.45 11.32 -24.65
C VAL A 95 -26.42 11.56 -23.51
N GLU A 96 -26.56 10.59 -22.58
CA GLU A 96 -27.46 10.68 -21.41
C GLU A 96 -27.03 11.74 -20.40
N PHE A 97 -25.73 12.05 -20.36
CA PHE A 97 -25.15 12.99 -19.40
C PHE A 97 -24.88 14.37 -20.01
N ALA A 98 -25.10 14.54 -21.32
CA ALA A 98 -24.97 15.81 -22.03
C ALA A 98 -23.66 16.56 -21.67
N SER A 99 -22.53 15.84 -21.69
CA SER A 99 -21.22 16.33 -21.26
C SER A 99 -21.27 16.94 -19.84
N PRO A 100 -21.33 16.11 -18.79
CA PRO A 100 -21.42 16.61 -17.42
C PRO A 100 -20.14 17.36 -17.05
N THR A 101 -20.22 18.24 -16.05
CA THR A 101 -19.01 18.76 -15.41
C THR A 101 -18.57 17.76 -14.34
N ILE A 102 -17.29 17.37 -14.34
CA ILE A 102 -16.73 16.41 -13.38
C ILE A 102 -15.79 17.15 -12.43
N VAL A 103 -15.96 16.92 -11.13
CA VAL A 103 -15.05 17.43 -10.09
C VAL A 103 -14.40 16.23 -9.42
N LEU A 104 -13.12 16.02 -9.69
CA LEU A 104 -12.29 14.99 -9.06
C LEU A 104 -11.68 15.56 -7.78
N ILE A 105 -11.92 14.89 -6.65
CA ILE A 105 -11.50 15.37 -5.34
C ILE A 105 -10.57 14.37 -4.68
N THR A 106 -9.40 14.85 -4.25
CA THR A 106 -8.38 14.04 -3.58
C THR A 106 -8.05 14.60 -2.19
N ASP A 107 -7.67 13.73 -1.25
CA ASP A 107 -7.37 14.16 0.13
C ASP A 107 -6.00 14.85 0.26
N ARG A 108 -5.00 14.42 -0.52
CA ARG A 108 -3.61 14.90 -0.38
C ARG A 108 -3.06 15.51 -1.65
N THR A 109 -2.23 16.54 -1.49
CA THR A 109 -1.54 17.23 -2.59
C THR A 109 -0.68 16.31 -3.46
N ASP A 110 -0.04 15.30 -2.87
CA ASP A 110 0.84 14.40 -3.65
C ASP A 110 0.05 13.38 -4.48
N LEU A 111 -1.14 13.00 -4.00
CA LEU A 111 -2.08 12.15 -4.73
C LEU A 111 -2.78 12.96 -5.84
N ASP A 112 -3.07 14.23 -5.55
CA ASP A 112 -3.57 15.21 -6.52
C ASP A 112 -2.60 15.38 -7.68
N ASP A 113 -1.28 15.54 -7.41
CA ASP A 113 -0.26 15.68 -8.46
C ASP A 113 -0.25 14.47 -9.41
N GLN A 114 -0.32 13.25 -8.88
CA GLN A 114 -0.32 12.02 -9.70
C GLN A 114 -1.62 11.84 -10.50
N LEU A 115 -2.78 11.98 -9.85
CA LEU A 115 -4.07 11.84 -10.51
C LEU A 115 -4.28 12.95 -11.55
N SER A 116 -3.89 14.18 -11.22
CA SER A 116 -3.92 15.33 -12.13
C SER A 116 -3.03 15.10 -13.34
N ALA A 117 -1.78 14.64 -13.15
CA ALA A 117 -0.91 14.31 -14.26
C ALA A 117 -1.51 13.22 -15.16
N GLN A 118 -2.09 12.17 -14.57
CA GLN A 118 -2.73 11.08 -15.31
C GLN A 118 -3.93 11.58 -16.14
N MET A 119 -4.85 12.33 -15.52
CA MET A 119 -6.06 12.83 -16.17
C MET A 119 -5.75 13.91 -17.22
N CYS A 120 -4.83 14.82 -16.93
CA CYS A 120 -4.41 15.86 -17.88
C CYS A 120 -3.66 15.29 -19.10
N ASN A 121 -3.10 14.08 -18.98
CA ASN A 121 -2.47 13.36 -20.07
C ASN A 121 -3.45 12.43 -20.83
N ALA A 122 -4.75 12.59 -20.60
CA ALA A 122 -5.81 11.79 -21.20
C ALA A 122 -6.92 12.67 -21.80
N LYS A 123 -6.61 13.89 -22.25
CA LYS A 123 -7.58 14.84 -22.83
C LYS A 123 -8.19 14.32 -24.12
N ASN A 124 -7.38 13.80 -25.04
CA ASN A 124 -7.92 13.21 -26.28
C ASN A 124 -8.75 11.96 -25.96
N TYR A 125 -8.25 11.17 -25.02
CA TYR A 125 -8.93 9.96 -24.58
C TYR A 125 -10.27 10.24 -23.91
N ILE A 126 -10.38 11.20 -23.01
CA ILE A 126 -11.65 11.59 -22.36
C ILE A 126 -12.53 12.33 -23.38
N GLY A 127 -11.91 13.19 -24.17
CA GLY A 127 -12.51 13.96 -25.26
C GLY A 127 -13.04 15.32 -24.82
N ASP A 128 -12.30 16.00 -23.93
CA ASP A 128 -12.51 17.38 -23.48
C ASP A 128 -11.14 18.01 -23.19
N ASP A 129 -10.87 19.20 -23.71
CA ASP A 129 -9.60 19.91 -23.49
C ASP A 129 -9.53 20.60 -22.13
N THR A 130 -10.68 20.81 -21.49
CA THR A 130 -10.85 21.45 -20.18
C THR A 130 -10.66 20.43 -19.06
N ILE A 131 -9.51 19.76 -19.05
CA ILE A 131 -9.06 18.95 -17.91
C ILE A 131 -7.95 19.73 -17.22
N VAL A 132 -8.27 20.31 -16.07
CA VAL A 132 -7.39 21.27 -15.38
C VAL A 132 -7.36 21.06 -13.87
N PRO A 133 -6.17 21.10 -13.25
CA PRO A 133 -6.05 21.18 -11.80
C PRO A 133 -6.44 22.60 -11.35
N VAL A 134 -7.19 22.66 -10.26
CA VAL A 134 -7.68 23.91 -9.69
C VAL A 134 -6.75 24.39 -8.59
N THR A 135 -6.47 25.69 -8.59
CA THR A 135 -5.50 26.29 -7.66
C THR A 135 -6.12 26.71 -6.32
N SER A 136 -7.38 27.16 -6.32
CA SER A 136 -8.15 27.60 -5.14
C SER A 136 -9.65 27.34 -5.27
N ARG A 137 -10.41 27.50 -4.20
CA ARG A 137 -11.89 27.43 -4.28
C ARG A 137 -12.47 28.51 -5.18
N GLU A 138 -11.89 29.70 -5.16
CA GLU A 138 -12.28 30.82 -6.02
C GLU A 138 -12.06 30.50 -7.51
N ASP A 139 -10.94 29.85 -7.84
CA ASP A 139 -10.68 29.34 -9.19
C ASP A 139 -11.76 28.31 -9.59
N LEU A 140 -12.12 27.36 -8.72
CA LEU A 140 -13.24 26.44 -9.00
C LEU A 140 -14.54 27.20 -9.27
N ARG A 141 -14.87 28.20 -8.44
CA ARG A 141 -16.06 29.04 -8.61
C ARG A 141 -16.06 29.71 -9.98
N ASN A 142 -14.94 30.31 -10.38
CA ASN A 142 -14.79 30.98 -11.67
C ASN A 142 -14.89 30.00 -12.85
N GLN A 143 -14.33 28.79 -12.72
CA GLN A 143 -14.41 27.76 -13.76
C GLN A 143 -15.83 27.18 -13.95
N LEU A 144 -16.62 27.17 -12.87
CA LEU A 144 -18.02 26.72 -12.88
C LEU A 144 -18.98 27.84 -13.29
N ALA A 145 -18.64 29.11 -13.02
CA ALA A 145 -19.45 30.27 -13.34
C ALA A 145 -19.66 30.38 -14.86
N GLY A 146 -20.92 30.56 -15.28
CA GLY A 146 -21.29 30.68 -16.70
C GLY A 146 -21.13 29.40 -17.53
N ARG A 147 -20.68 28.29 -16.94
CA ARG A 147 -20.50 27.01 -17.64
C ARG A 147 -21.79 26.18 -17.60
N ASN A 148 -22.27 25.79 -18.77
CA ASN A 148 -23.48 24.96 -18.91
C ASN A 148 -23.18 23.44 -18.94
N SER A 149 -22.01 23.04 -19.46
CA SER A 149 -21.59 21.64 -19.63
C SER A 149 -20.07 21.51 -19.77
N GLY A 150 -19.57 20.29 -19.62
CA GLY A 150 -18.18 19.90 -19.85
C GLY A 150 -17.22 20.29 -18.75
N GLY A 151 -15.95 19.93 -18.95
CA GLY A 151 -14.86 20.18 -18.02
C GLY A 151 -14.67 19.10 -16.94
N VAL A 152 -13.41 18.82 -16.66
CA VAL A 152 -12.95 17.94 -15.59
C VAL A 152 -11.99 18.75 -14.72
N PHE A 153 -12.41 19.03 -13.49
CA PHE A 153 -11.66 19.84 -12.54
C PHE A 153 -11.07 18.95 -11.46
N LEU A 154 -9.76 19.06 -11.23
CA LEU A 154 -9.08 18.31 -10.17
C LEU A 154 -8.79 19.23 -9.00
N THR A 155 -9.16 18.82 -7.79
CA THR A 155 -8.93 19.62 -6.59
C THR A 155 -8.66 18.74 -5.37
N THR A 156 -8.13 19.38 -4.33
CA THR A 156 -7.94 18.74 -3.02
C THR A 156 -9.06 19.11 -2.07
N ILE A 157 -9.31 18.26 -1.08
CA ILE A 157 -10.27 18.50 0.00
C ILE A 157 -9.99 19.81 0.74
N HIS A 158 -8.72 20.08 1.05
CA HIS A 158 -8.32 21.28 1.78
C HIS A 158 -8.75 22.57 1.09
N LYS A 159 -8.60 22.64 -0.24
CA LYS A 159 -9.06 23.77 -1.07
C LYS A 159 -10.59 23.87 -1.04
N PHE A 160 -11.30 22.75 -0.93
CA PHE A 160 -12.76 22.74 -0.93
C PHE A 160 -13.38 23.22 0.40
N THR A 161 -12.66 23.07 1.52
CA THR A 161 -13.15 23.39 2.89
C THR A 161 -12.99 24.84 3.33
N GLU A 162 -12.54 25.75 2.44
CA GLU A 162 -12.28 27.16 2.77
C GLU A 162 -13.55 27.93 3.20
N ASP A 163 -14.69 27.65 2.57
CA ASP A 163 -16.02 28.18 2.90
C ASP A 163 -17.13 27.20 2.47
N THR A 164 -18.39 27.44 2.88
CA THR A 164 -19.59 26.67 2.47
C THR A 164 -20.45 27.42 1.45
N GLU A 165 -19.91 28.43 0.77
CA GLU A 165 -20.70 29.20 -0.19
C GLU A 165 -21.10 28.36 -1.40
N LEU A 166 -22.24 28.70 -1.99
CA LEU A 166 -22.74 28.02 -3.16
C LEU A 166 -21.78 28.20 -4.36
N LEU A 167 -21.31 27.09 -4.93
CA LEU A 167 -20.50 27.10 -6.15
C LEU A 167 -21.38 26.93 -7.40
N SER A 168 -22.38 26.05 -7.34
CA SER A 168 -23.33 25.85 -8.44
C SER A 168 -24.57 25.08 -8.01
N GLU A 169 -25.74 25.46 -8.54
CA GLU A 169 -26.99 24.71 -8.38
C GLU A 169 -27.22 23.66 -9.48
N ARG A 170 -26.30 23.53 -10.45
CA ARG A 170 -26.46 22.62 -11.58
C ARG A 170 -26.52 21.17 -11.11
N SER A 171 -27.51 20.42 -11.60
CA SER A 171 -27.58 18.97 -11.39
C SER A 171 -26.68 18.16 -12.31
N ASN A 172 -26.16 18.77 -13.38
CA ASN A 172 -25.23 18.15 -14.31
C ASN A 172 -23.76 18.25 -13.87
N ILE A 173 -23.53 18.06 -12.57
CA ILE A 173 -22.21 18.03 -11.94
C ILE A 173 -22.04 16.67 -11.23
N ILE A 174 -20.92 16.02 -11.47
CA ILE A 174 -20.57 14.73 -10.85
C ILE A 174 -19.27 14.92 -10.06
N CYS A 175 -19.35 14.70 -8.75
CA CYS A 175 -18.21 14.75 -7.86
C CYS A 175 -17.69 13.33 -7.62
N ILE A 176 -16.42 13.07 -7.92
CA ILE A 176 -15.78 11.77 -7.68
C ILE A 176 -14.65 11.98 -6.67
N SER A 177 -14.75 11.34 -5.51
CA SER A 177 -13.75 11.47 -4.45
C SER A 177 -12.86 10.22 -4.38
N ASP A 178 -11.54 10.42 -4.37
CA ASP A 178 -10.56 9.37 -4.03
C ASP A 178 -10.31 9.32 -2.52
N GLU A 179 -10.04 8.11 -2.02
CA GLU A 179 -9.84 7.79 -0.61
C GLU A 179 -10.93 8.40 0.30
N ALA A 180 -12.19 8.14 -0.05
CA ALA A 180 -13.41 8.71 0.52
C ALA A 180 -13.69 8.41 2.03
N HIS A 181 -12.68 8.04 2.82
CA HIS A 181 -12.79 7.57 4.20
C HIS A 181 -12.00 8.43 5.21
N ARG A 182 -11.10 9.31 4.79
CA ARG A 182 -10.11 9.96 5.68
C ARG A 182 -10.42 11.42 5.94
N SER A 183 -10.59 11.84 7.19
CA SER A 183 -10.89 13.23 7.63
C SER A 183 -12.19 13.85 7.08
N GLN A 184 -12.83 13.19 6.13
CA GLN A 184 -13.99 13.64 5.38
C GLN A 184 -15.30 13.59 6.17
N VAL A 185 -15.27 12.98 7.36
CA VAL A 185 -16.49 12.61 8.08
C VAL A 185 -16.47 12.96 9.56
N ASN A 186 -15.66 13.95 9.95
CA ASN A 186 -15.97 14.70 11.16
C ASN A 186 -17.28 15.48 10.90
N LEU A 187 -18.43 14.82 11.04
CA LEU A 187 -19.75 15.44 11.02
C LEU A 187 -19.86 16.52 12.11
N ASP A 188 -19.00 16.42 13.13
CA ASP A 188 -18.94 17.34 14.25
C ASP A 188 -18.34 18.70 13.87
N GLN A 189 -19.08 19.74 14.23
CA GLN A 189 -18.65 21.12 14.11
C GLN A 189 -17.45 21.38 15.02
N LYS A 190 -16.24 21.51 14.46
CA LYS A 190 -15.07 21.93 15.23
C LYS A 190 -15.03 23.44 15.34
N VAL A 191 -15.19 23.95 16.55
CA VAL A 191 -15.00 25.37 16.87
C VAL A 191 -13.52 25.58 17.17
N ILE A 192 -12.78 26.13 16.20
CA ILE A 192 -11.40 26.54 16.37
C ILE A 192 -11.42 28.00 16.82
N VAL A 193 -11.04 28.23 18.07
CA VAL A 193 -10.80 29.58 18.58
C VAL A 193 -9.35 29.93 18.28
N ASP A 194 -9.16 30.84 17.33
CA ASP A 194 -7.84 31.40 17.05
C ASP A 194 -7.45 32.32 18.22
N LYS A 195 -6.51 31.84 19.04
CA LYS A 195 -6.06 32.53 20.26
C LYS A 195 -5.31 33.83 19.97
N GLU A 196 -4.78 34.00 18.75
CA GLU A 196 -4.06 35.22 18.36
C GLU A 196 -4.99 36.25 17.74
N SER A 197 -5.95 35.83 16.90
CA SER A 197 -6.86 36.76 16.21
C SER A 197 -8.20 37.00 16.92
N GLY A 198 -8.50 36.24 17.98
CA GLY A 198 -9.77 36.31 18.72
C GLY A 198 -10.98 35.84 17.91
N LYS A 199 -10.77 35.28 16.71
CA LYS A 199 -11.84 34.84 15.80
C LYS A 199 -12.23 33.39 16.08
N VAL A 200 -13.54 33.18 16.16
CA VAL A 200 -14.14 31.85 16.27
C VAL A 200 -14.39 31.32 14.85
N ARG A 201 -13.62 30.33 14.40
CA ARG A 201 -13.85 29.62 13.13
C ARG A 201 -14.59 28.31 13.39
N LYS A 202 -15.79 28.18 12.83
CA LYS A 202 -16.55 26.92 12.82
C LYS A 202 -16.15 26.14 11.58
N THR A 203 -15.65 24.92 11.76
CA THR A 203 -15.26 24.02 10.68
C THR A 203 -16.23 22.84 10.68
N TYR A 204 -16.79 22.50 9.51
CA TYR A 204 -17.75 21.40 9.38
C TYR A 204 -17.10 20.13 8.82
N GLY A 205 -17.85 19.03 8.76
CA GLY A 205 -17.46 17.85 8.00
C GLY A 205 -17.40 18.13 6.50
N PHE A 206 -16.47 17.49 5.80
CA PHE A 206 -16.31 17.64 4.35
C PHE A 206 -17.60 17.34 3.56
N ALA A 207 -18.37 16.35 4.01
CA ALA A 207 -19.69 16.05 3.45
C ALA A 207 -20.62 17.28 3.40
N LYS A 208 -20.61 18.09 4.47
CA LYS A 208 -21.41 19.32 4.54
C LYS A 208 -20.90 20.37 3.57
N TYR A 209 -19.57 20.57 3.50
CA TYR A 209 -18.99 21.47 2.49
C TYR A 209 -19.40 21.08 1.07
N LEU A 210 -19.36 19.79 0.73
CA LEU A 210 -19.78 19.29 -0.57
C LEU A 210 -21.25 19.58 -0.85
N HIS A 211 -22.15 19.14 0.04
CA HIS A 211 -23.58 19.29 -0.17
C HIS A 211 -24.05 20.74 -0.15
N ASP A 212 -23.46 21.62 0.66
CA ASP A 212 -23.82 23.03 0.68
C ASP A 212 -23.29 23.77 -0.57
N SER A 213 -22.09 23.40 -1.05
CA SER A 213 -21.48 24.04 -2.22
C SER A 213 -22.09 23.60 -3.55
N LEU A 214 -22.47 22.32 -3.66
CA LEU A 214 -22.96 21.67 -4.88
C LEU A 214 -24.21 20.82 -4.57
N PRO A 215 -25.33 21.43 -4.15
CA PRO A 215 -26.48 20.72 -3.58
C PRO A 215 -27.15 19.73 -4.54
N ASN A 216 -27.03 19.96 -5.83
CA ASN A 216 -27.68 19.13 -6.86
C ASN A 216 -26.73 18.16 -7.58
N ALA A 217 -25.44 18.12 -7.18
CA ALA A 217 -24.47 17.21 -7.79
C ALA A 217 -24.72 15.74 -7.42
N THR A 218 -24.15 14.84 -8.21
CA THR A 218 -24.10 13.39 -7.91
C THR A 218 -22.73 13.02 -7.37
N TYR A 219 -22.68 12.32 -6.24
CA TYR A 219 -21.46 12.02 -5.50
C TYR A 219 -21.07 10.55 -5.63
N VAL A 220 -19.80 10.29 -5.95
CA VAL A 220 -19.24 8.95 -6.12
C VAL A 220 -17.97 8.82 -5.28
N GLY A 221 -17.89 7.77 -4.46
CA GLY A 221 -16.76 7.52 -3.59
C GLY A 221 -15.88 6.38 -4.09
N PHE A 222 -14.56 6.57 -4.10
CA PHE A 222 -13.58 5.50 -4.30
C PHE A 222 -12.79 5.33 -3.02
N THR A 223 -12.67 4.10 -2.53
CA THR A 223 -11.95 3.86 -1.28
C THR A 223 -11.38 2.45 -1.23
N GLY A 224 -10.22 2.31 -0.58
CA GLY A 224 -9.69 1.00 -0.19
C GLY A 224 -10.29 0.46 1.10
N THR A 225 -11.05 1.28 1.83
CA THR A 225 -11.58 0.97 3.16
C THR A 225 -12.92 1.70 3.34
N PRO A 226 -14.05 1.14 2.89
CA PRO A 226 -15.36 1.77 3.08
C PRO A 226 -15.72 1.73 4.56
N ILE A 227 -16.11 2.88 5.11
CA ILE A 227 -16.69 3.03 6.46
C ILE A 227 -18.13 3.52 6.32
N ASP A 228 -18.99 3.28 7.31
CA ASP A 228 -20.42 3.64 7.25
C ASP A 228 -20.63 5.11 6.88
N ALA A 229 -19.81 5.98 7.45
CA ALA A 229 -19.84 7.42 7.23
C ALA A 229 -19.53 7.80 5.75
N THR A 230 -18.76 7.00 5.02
CA THR A 230 -18.56 7.14 3.55
C THR A 230 -19.85 6.80 2.80
N LEU A 231 -20.55 5.74 3.21
CA LEU A 231 -21.77 5.27 2.54
C LEU A 231 -22.91 6.27 2.71
N ASP A 232 -22.95 7.02 3.82
CA ASP A 232 -23.92 8.08 4.05
C ASP A 232 -23.83 9.20 3.00
N VAL A 233 -22.63 9.55 2.56
CA VAL A 233 -22.39 10.64 1.60
C VAL A 233 -22.53 10.15 0.17
N PHE A 234 -21.84 9.05 -0.16
CA PHE A 234 -21.68 8.60 -1.53
C PHE A 234 -22.71 7.55 -1.95
N GLY A 235 -23.33 6.85 -0.99
CA GLY A 235 -24.23 5.72 -1.23
C GLY A 235 -23.53 4.37 -1.03
N GLU A 236 -24.33 3.30 -1.15
CA GLU A 236 -23.91 1.91 -0.93
C GLU A 236 -22.74 1.48 -1.83
N VAL A 237 -22.07 0.38 -1.46
CA VAL A 237 -21.01 -0.21 -2.28
C VAL A 237 -21.62 -0.86 -3.53
N ILE A 238 -21.40 -0.23 -4.69
CA ILE A 238 -21.93 -0.67 -5.98
C ILE A 238 -21.12 -1.84 -6.56
N ASP A 239 -19.82 -1.81 -6.34
CA ASP A 239 -18.92 -2.87 -6.74
C ASP A 239 -17.73 -2.92 -5.78
N SER A 240 -17.21 -4.13 -5.57
CA SER A 240 -16.07 -4.38 -4.70
C SER A 240 -15.06 -5.25 -5.41
N TYR A 241 -13.78 -4.91 -5.26
CA TYR A 241 -12.64 -5.71 -5.68
C TYR A 241 -11.65 -5.77 -4.52
N THR A 242 -11.63 -6.91 -3.84
CA THR A 242 -10.96 -7.10 -2.56
C THR A 242 -9.47 -7.38 -2.70
N MET A 243 -8.74 -7.32 -1.58
CA MET A 243 -7.32 -7.71 -1.56
C MET A 243 -7.13 -9.18 -1.91
N THR A 244 -8.08 -10.04 -1.52
CA THR A 244 -8.10 -11.48 -1.87
C THR A 244 -8.13 -11.69 -3.36
N GLU A 245 -9.09 -11.07 -4.04
CA GLU A 245 -9.23 -11.15 -5.50
C GLU A 245 -7.99 -10.59 -6.18
N SER A 246 -7.48 -9.45 -5.72
CA SER A 246 -6.25 -8.84 -6.24
C SER A 246 -5.02 -9.72 -6.15
N VAL A 247 -4.89 -10.51 -5.09
CA VAL A 247 -3.82 -11.51 -4.93
C VAL A 247 -4.06 -12.72 -5.84
N GLN A 248 -5.31 -13.21 -5.91
CA GLN A 248 -5.67 -14.38 -6.71
C GLN A 248 -5.47 -14.13 -8.21
N ASP A 249 -5.73 -12.90 -8.66
CA ASP A 249 -5.51 -12.44 -10.04
C ASP A 249 -4.06 -12.02 -10.31
N GLU A 250 -3.17 -12.21 -9.33
CA GLU A 250 -1.76 -11.82 -9.38
C GLU A 250 -1.54 -10.35 -9.78
N ILE A 251 -2.47 -9.47 -9.41
CA ILE A 251 -2.36 -8.02 -9.59
C ILE A 251 -1.51 -7.43 -8.47
N THR A 252 -1.65 -7.96 -7.26
CA THR A 252 -0.82 -7.68 -6.10
C THR A 252 -0.18 -8.95 -5.59
N VAL A 253 0.95 -8.83 -4.90
CA VAL A 253 1.57 -9.95 -4.19
C VAL A 253 0.97 -10.10 -2.79
N ARG A 254 1.09 -11.31 -2.25
CA ARG A 254 0.67 -11.63 -0.87
C ARG A 254 1.47 -10.82 0.14
N ILE A 255 0.87 -10.56 1.29
CA ILE A 255 1.56 -9.92 2.42
C ILE A 255 1.81 -10.99 3.48
N VAL A 256 3.03 -11.06 3.98
CA VAL A 256 3.44 -11.93 5.08
C VAL A 256 3.71 -11.08 6.30
N TYR A 257 3.24 -11.54 7.46
CA TYR A 257 3.37 -10.84 8.73
C TYR A 257 4.38 -11.53 9.64
N GLU A 258 5.28 -10.75 10.21
CA GLU A 258 6.27 -11.17 11.19
C GLU A 258 6.19 -10.32 12.46
N GLY A 259 5.71 -10.92 13.55
CA GLY A 259 5.71 -10.29 14.86
C GLY A 259 7.09 -10.40 15.52
N ARG A 260 7.66 -9.26 15.91
CA ARG A 260 8.95 -9.14 16.62
C ARG A 260 8.86 -8.33 17.92
N ALA A 261 7.65 -7.98 18.37
CA ALA A 261 7.42 -7.21 19.60
C ALA A 261 8.15 -7.78 20.83
N ALA A 262 8.12 -9.11 21.02
CA ALA A 262 8.79 -9.80 22.12
C ALA A 262 10.34 -9.70 22.09
N LYS A 263 10.95 -9.30 20.97
CA LYS A 263 12.41 -9.11 20.86
C LYS A 263 12.87 -7.74 21.34
N VAL A 264 11.97 -6.77 21.33
CA VAL A 264 12.26 -5.36 21.58
C VAL A 264 11.67 -4.92 22.92
N ILE A 265 10.52 -5.48 23.30
CA ILE A 265 9.90 -5.21 24.59
C ILE A 265 10.51 -6.13 25.65
N LEU A 266 11.41 -5.57 26.45
CA LEU A 266 12.17 -6.28 27.48
C LEU A 266 11.35 -6.58 28.75
N ASP A 267 10.20 -5.92 28.94
CA ASP A 267 9.37 -6.01 30.14
C ASP A 267 7.92 -6.38 29.77
N SER A 268 7.38 -7.42 30.39
CA SER A 268 6.00 -7.87 30.18
C SER A 268 4.95 -6.81 30.53
N SER A 269 5.24 -5.91 31.46
CA SER A 269 4.32 -4.81 31.85
C SER A 269 4.09 -3.80 30.72
N LYS A 270 5.12 -3.51 29.91
CA LYS A 270 5.02 -2.61 28.75
C LYS A 270 4.15 -3.20 27.63
N LEU A 271 4.10 -4.53 27.49
CA LEU A 271 3.19 -5.21 26.55
C LEU A 271 1.72 -5.03 26.98
N GLU A 272 1.43 -5.17 28.27
CA GLU A 272 0.08 -4.97 28.81
C GLU A 272 -0.39 -3.51 28.61
N GLU A 273 0.49 -2.52 28.73
CA GLU A 273 0.17 -1.11 28.44
C GLU A 273 -0.19 -0.88 26.97
N VAL A 274 0.51 -1.55 26.05
CA VAL A 274 0.21 -1.52 24.62
C VAL A 274 -1.15 -2.15 24.33
N GLU A 275 -1.45 -3.32 24.91
CA GLU A 275 -2.75 -3.97 24.76
C GLU A 275 -3.88 -3.11 25.31
N LYS A 276 -3.69 -2.54 26.50
CA LYS A 276 -4.65 -1.62 27.14
C LYS A 276 -4.93 -0.39 26.28
N TYR A 277 -3.91 0.20 25.65
CA TYR A 277 -4.09 1.32 24.71
C TYR A 277 -5.05 0.94 23.57
N TYR A 278 -4.92 -0.27 23.02
CA TYR A 278 -5.80 -0.72 21.94
C TYR A 278 -7.22 -1.02 22.42
N GLU A 279 -7.40 -1.58 23.62
CA GLU A 279 -8.71 -1.79 24.21
C GLU A 279 -9.43 -0.47 24.50
N GLU A 280 -8.73 0.51 25.06
CA GLU A 280 -9.25 1.86 25.29
C GLU A 280 -9.66 2.55 23.98
N CYS A 281 -8.82 2.44 22.95
CA CYS A 281 -9.15 2.97 21.61
C CYS A 281 -10.33 2.26 20.94
N ALA A 282 -10.52 0.96 21.19
CA ALA A 282 -11.65 0.20 20.64
C ALA A 282 -12.96 0.55 21.34
N ASN A 283 -12.91 0.83 22.64
CA ASN A 283 -14.07 1.21 23.47
C ASN A 283 -14.42 2.71 23.34
N ALA A 284 -13.50 3.52 22.84
CA ALA A 284 -13.73 4.94 22.58
C ALA A 284 -14.69 5.14 21.40
N GLY A 285 -15.92 5.56 21.71
CA GLY A 285 -16.85 6.21 20.77
C GLY A 285 -16.42 7.64 20.40
N THR A 286 -17.34 8.42 19.83
CA THR A 286 -17.07 9.75 19.25
C THR A 286 -17.53 10.92 20.13
N ASN A 287 -17.20 10.97 21.43
CA ASN A 287 -17.57 12.11 22.31
C ASN A 287 -16.38 12.98 22.74
N GLU A 288 -16.62 14.27 23.02
CA GLU A 288 -15.58 15.27 23.37
C GLU A 288 -14.77 14.95 24.64
N TRP A 289 -15.36 14.26 25.62
CA TRP A 289 -14.65 13.77 26.82
C TRP A 289 -13.53 12.76 26.49
N GLN A 290 -13.64 12.06 25.36
CA GLN A 290 -12.67 11.03 24.94
C GLN A 290 -11.46 11.60 24.21
N ILE A 291 -11.47 12.88 23.81
CA ILE A 291 -10.30 13.51 23.16
C ILE A 291 -9.16 13.70 24.16
N ASP A 292 -9.47 14.01 25.41
CA ASP A 292 -8.44 14.22 26.45
C ASP A 292 -7.89 12.87 26.96
N GLU A 293 -8.73 11.84 27.07
CA GLU A 293 -8.28 10.46 27.34
C GLU A 293 -7.44 9.89 26.19
N SER A 294 -7.86 10.09 24.93
CA SER A 294 -7.09 9.67 23.76
C SER A 294 -5.71 10.33 23.68
N LYS A 295 -5.61 11.61 24.07
CA LYS A 295 -4.33 12.31 24.17
C LYS A 295 -3.43 11.72 25.26
N LYS A 296 -3.98 11.44 26.44
CA LYS A 296 -3.23 10.81 27.54
C LYS A 296 -2.75 9.42 27.14
N ALA A 297 -3.62 8.60 26.57
CA ALA A 297 -3.29 7.27 26.07
C ALA A 297 -2.17 7.33 25.00
N THR A 298 -2.23 8.30 24.09
CA THR A 298 -1.18 8.52 23.08
C THR A 298 0.15 8.97 23.69
N ALA A 299 0.12 9.82 24.71
CA ALA A 299 1.32 10.27 25.42
C ALA A 299 1.99 9.12 26.19
N THR A 300 1.21 8.30 26.90
CA THR A 300 1.70 7.08 27.56
C THR A 300 2.34 6.14 26.55
N MET A 301 1.65 5.90 25.42
CA MET A 301 2.18 5.04 24.36
C MET A 301 3.49 5.57 23.77
N ASN A 302 3.59 6.88 23.52
CA ASN A 302 4.85 7.47 23.04
C ASN A 302 5.97 7.36 24.07
N ALA A 303 5.67 7.43 25.37
CA ALA A 303 6.68 7.23 26.42
C ALA A 303 7.21 5.79 26.44
N VAL A 304 6.32 4.80 26.27
CA VAL A 304 6.72 3.38 26.15
C VAL A 304 7.56 3.15 24.90
N LEU A 305 7.13 3.69 23.76
CA LEU A 305 7.80 3.49 22.48
C LEU A 305 9.12 4.27 22.36
N GLY A 306 9.22 5.43 23.01
CA GLY A 306 10.39 6.31 23.02
C GLY A 306 11.43 5.99 24.09
N ASP A 307 11.23 4.92 24.88
CA ASP A 307 12.20 4.43 25.86
C ASP A 307 13.55 4.12 25.19
N GLU A 308 14.64 4.67 25.73
CA GLU A 308 15.96 4.65 25.07
C GLU A 308 16.51 3.22 24.93
N ASP A 309 16.36 2.39 25.97
CA ASP A 309 16.79 0.98 25.98
C ASP A 309 16.01 0.16 24.95
N ARG A 310 14.68 0.37 24.89
CA ARG A 310 13.82 -0.24 23.88
C ARG A 310 14.25 0.16 22.47
N LEU A 311 14.46 1.45 22.20
CA LEU A 311 14.88 1.93 20.89
C LEU A 311 16.24 1.35 20.49
N LYS A 312 17.14 1.12 21.46
CA LYS A 312 18.46 0.56 21.19
C LYS A 312 18.33 -0.90 20.76
N ALA A 313 17.53 -1.68 21.49
CA ALA A 313 17.19 -3.05 21.12
C ALA A 313 16.50 -3.11 19.74
N LEU A 314 15.60 -2.17 19.47
CA LEU A 314 14.91 -2.01 18.18
C LEU A 314 15.88 -1.74 17.02
N ALA A 315 16.82 -0.81 17.20
CA ALA A 315 17.82 -0.46 16.18
C ALA A 315 18.78 -1.63 15.90
N GLU A 316 19.21 -2.34 16.94
CA GLU A 316 20.04 -3.55 16.78
C GLU A 316 19.30 -4.67 16.05
N ASP A 317 18.05 -4.95 16.44
CA ASP A 317 17.26 -6.01 15.82
C ASP A 317 16.89 -5.67 14.37
N PHE A 318 16.49 -4.42 14.11
CA PHE A 318 16.24 -3.93 12.75
C PHE A 318 17.46 -4.08 11.85
N ALA A 319 18.64 -3.65 12.32
CA ALA A 319 19.86 -3.74 11.53
C ALA A 319 20.20 -5.20 11.21
N LYS A 320 20.21 -6.07 12.23
CA LYS A 320 20.49 -7.52 12.06
C LYS A 320 19.50 -8.18 11.10
N HIS A 321 18.21 -7.90 11.26
CA HIS A 321 17.17 -8.48 10.42
C HIS A 321 17.27 -8.01 8.97
N TYR A 322 17.50 -6.72 8.75
CA TYR A 322 17.68 -6.15 7.41
C TYR A 322 18.91 -6.75 6.72
N GLU A 323 20.07 -6.81 7.40
CA GLU A 323 21.32 -7.37 6.86
C GLU A 323 21.16 -8.85 6.48
N LYS A 324 20.54 -9.64 7.37
CA LYS A 324 20.25 -11.06 7.11
C LYS A 324 19.41 -11.23 5.85
N ARG A 325 18.34 -10.44 5.70
CA ARG A 325 17.47 -10.50 4.52
C ARG A 325 18.21 -10.14 3.22
N VAL A 326 19.11 -9.16 3.28
CA VAL A 326 19.94 -8.78 2.13
C VAL A 326 20.93 -9.90 1.78
N ALA A 327 21.61 -10.46 2.78
CA ALA A 327 22.60 -11.54 2.59
C ALA A 327 21.98 -12.83 2.03
N GLU A 328 20.76 -13.18 2.46
CA GLU A 328 20.04 -14.36 1.99
C GLU A 328 19.40 -14.19 0.60
N GLY A 329 19.47 -13.01 0.00
CA GLY A 329 18.78 -12.71 -1.27
C GLY A 329 17.25 -12.67 -1.14
N SER A 330 16.74 -12.54 0.09
CA SER A 330 15.31 -12.49 0.41
C SER A 330 14.65 -11.12 0.15
N THR A 331 15.47 -10.13 -0.26
CA THR A 331 15.01 -8.81 -0.72
C THR A 331 15.25 -8.69 -2.23
N VAL A 332 14.38 -7.96 -2.93
CA VAL A 332 14.47 -7.82 -4.39
C VAL A 332 15.46 -6.73 -4.77
N LYS A 333 15.35 -5.56 -4.10
CA LYS A 333 16.23 -4.39 -4.31
C LYS A 333 16.72 -3.78 -2.99
N GLY A 334 16.53 -4.49 -1.88
CA GLY A 334 16.89 -4.03 -0.54
C GLY A 334 16.11 -2.82 -0.04
N LYS A 335 15.00 -2.42 -0.68
CA LYS A 335 14.24 -1.24 -0.25
C LYS A 335 13.34 -1.58 0.93
N ALA A 336 13.45 -0.79 1.99
CA ALA A 336 12.66 -0.92 3.20
C ALA A 336 12.13 0.44 3.67
N MET A 337 10.97 0.40 4.33
CA MET A 337 10.39 1.56 5.00
C MET A 337 10.22 1.25 6.49
N PHE A 338 10.62 2.18 7.35
CA PHE A 338 10.48 2.08 8.80
C PHE A 338 9.50 3.14 9.28
N VAL A 339 8.40 2.74 9.89
CA VAL A 339 7.30 3.61 10.30
C VAL A 339 7.35 3.83 11.81
N CYS A 340 7.71 5.04 12.24
CA CYS A 340 7.80 5.43 13.65
C CYS A 340 6.54 6.13 14.15
N ALA A 341 6.22 5.98 15.43
CA ALA A 341 5.04 6.57 16.06
C ALA A 341 5.04 8.10 16.05
N SER A 342 6.16 8.72 16.39
CA SER A 342 6.31 10.18 16.51
C SER A 342 7.60 10.68 15.85
N ARG A 343 7.72 12.01 15.72
CA ARG A 343 8.90 12.69 15.17
C ARG A 343 10.13 12.49 16.06
N GLU A 344 9.94 12.61 17.37
CA GLU A 344 10.98 12.45 18.39
C GLU A 344 11.52 11.02 18.37
N ILE A 345 10.62 10.02 18.40
CA ILE A 345 10.98 8.60 18.32
C ILE A 345 11.75 8.29 17.03
N ALA A 346 11.30 8.85 15.89
CA ALA A 346 11.99 8.66 14.62
C ALA A 346 13.40 9.26 14.61
N TRP A 347 13.59 10.40 15.26
CA TRP A 347 14.90 11.04 15.39
C TRP A 347 15.83 10.23 16.31
N ASP A 348 15.33 9.76 17.43
CA ASP A 348 16.08 8.94 18.38
C ASP A 348 16.50 7.62 17.74
N PHE A 349 15.57 6.94 17.08
CA PHE A 349 15.86 5.74 16.31
C PHE A 349 16.92 5.98 15.22
N TYR A 350 16.83 7.09 14.48
CA TYR A 350 17.84 7.46 13.47
C TYR A 350 19.23 7.63 14.09
N ARG A 351 19.33 8.34 15.24
CA ARG A 351 20.61 8.55 15.94
C ARG A 351 21.22 7.25 16.43
N GLN A 352 20.42 6.37 17.01
CA GLN A 352 20.89 5.08 17.49
C GLN A 352 21.32 4.14 16.35
N LEU A 353 20.54 4.12 15.26
CA LEU A 353 20.92 3.36 14.06
C LEU A 353 22.23 3.88 13.46
N LYS A 354 22.44 5.20 13.44
CA LYS A 354 23.69 5.83 13.00
C LYS A 354 24.88 5.47 13.88
N ALA A 355 24.68 5.35 15.19
CA ALA A 355 25.73 4.90 16.11
C ALA A 355 26.13 3.44 15.87
N ILE A 356 25.16 2.55 15.60
CA ILE A 356 25.39 1.10 15.44
C ILE A 356 25.89 0.73 14.03
N ARG A 357 25.49 1.51 13.00
CA ARG A 357 25.85 1.30 11.59
C ARG A 357 26.27 2.61 10.90
N PRO A 358 27.42 3.20 11.24
CA PRO A 358 27.87 4.44 10.63
C PRO A 358 28.04 4.36 9.11
N ALA A 359 28.45 3.19 8.59
CA ALA A 359 28.64 2.95 7.16
C ALA A 359 27.35 3.15 6.31
N TRP A 360 26.16 2.98 6.91
CA TRP A 360 24.89 3.21 6.20
C TRP A 360 24.60 4.70 5.96
N PHE A 361 25.30 5.58 6.68
CA PHE A 361 25.15 7.03 6.60
C PHE A 361 26.30 7.67 5.80
N GLU A 362 27.14 6.86 5.16
CA GLU A 362 28.12 7.33 4.19
C GLU A 362 27.43 7.64 2.86
N VAL A 363 27.80 8.77 2.28
CA VAL A 363 27.25 9.24 1.01
C VAL A 363 27.89 8.45 -0.13
N LYS A 364 27.09 7.64 -0.82
CA LYS A 364 27.51 6.87 -2.01
C LYS A 364 26.56 7.13 -3.16
N GLN A 365 27.06 6.98 -4.39
CA GLN A 365 26.22 7.16 -5.57
C GLN A 365 25.29 5.95 -5.81
N ALA A 366 25.83 4.75 -5.64
CA ALA A 366 25.09 3.50 -5.72
C ALA A 366 25.59 2.52 -4.65
N PRO A 367 24.81 1.47 -4.33
CA PRO A 367 25.26 0.39 -3.45
C PRO A 367 26.52 -0.30 -4.00
N ASP A 368 27.28 -0.91 -3.09
CA ASP A 368 28.51 -1.62 -3.45
C ASP A 368 28.21 -2.73 -4.48
N GLY A 369 28.99 -2.79 -5.56
CA GLY A 369 28.82 -3.75 -6.65
C GLY A 369 27.84 -3.37 -7.77
N VAL A 370 27.17 -2.20 -7.68
CA VAL A 370 26.28 -1.71 -8.75
C VAL A 370 27.06 -0.84 -9.74
N VAL A 371 27.12 -1.26 -11.00
CA VAL A 371 27.73 -0.46 -12.08
C VAL A 371 26.68 0.49 -12.68
N LEU A 372 27.00 1.79 -12.65
CA LEU A 372 26.20 2.84 -13.27
C LEU A 372 26.75 3.18 -14.66
N THR A 373 25.88 3.39 -15.63
CA THR A 373 26.26 3.98 -16.92
C THR A 373 26.63 5.47 -16.77
N GLU A 374 27.33 6.06 -17.73
CA GLU A 374 27.69 7.49 -17.69
C GLU A 374 26.48 8.42 -17.56
N GLN A 375 25.35 8.04 -18.18
CA GLN A 375 24.11 8.79 -18.07
C GLN A 375 23.51 8.67 -16.67
N GLU A 376 23.51 7.46 -16.10
CA GLU A 376 23.01 7.23 -14.74
C GLU A 376 23.88 7.92 -13.67
N GLN A 377 25.20 8.02 -13.89
CA GLN A 377 26.09 8.79 -13.01
C GLN A 377 25.78 10.29 -13.03
N LYS A 378 25.22 10.83 -14.12
CA LYS A 378 24.82 12.24 -14.17
C LYS A 378 23.44 12.48 -13.58
N GLU A 379 22.53 11.51 -13.71
CA GLU A 379 21.14 11.63 -13.27
C GLU A 379 20.91 11.21 -11.80
N LEU A 380 21.78 10.36 -11.24
CA LEU A 380 21.64 9.83 -9.89
C LEU A 380 22.55 10.60 -8.91
N PRO A 381 21.99 11.51 -8.08
CA PRO A 381 22.77 12.18 -7.06
C PRO A 381 23.21 11.19 -5.97
N PRO A 382 24.38 11.41 -5.34
CA PRO A 382 24.83 10.58 -4.25
C PRO A 382 23.98 10.80 -2.99
N SER A 383 23.79 9.74 -2.23
CA SER A 383 22.94 9.72 -1.04
C SER A 383 23.43 8.71 -0.01
N GLU A 384 23.10 8.94 1.25
CA GLU A 384 23.18 7.96 2.32
C GLU A 384 22.16 6.83 2.07
N MET A 385 22.45 5.65 2.62
CA MET A 385 21.55 4.50 2.48
C MET A 385 20.26 4.66 3.29
N VAL A 386 20.35 5.36 4.42
CA VAL A 386 19.24 5.65 5.33
C VAL A 386 18.91 7.14 5.28
N LYS A 387 17.63 7.50 5.08
CA LYS A 387 17.15 8.88 5.17
C LYS A 387 15.86 8.97 5.96
N MET A 388 15.68 10.09 6.66
CA MET A 388 14.40 10.46 7.29
C MET A 388 13.55 11.26 6.30
N VAL A 389 12.26 10.93 6.23
CA VAL A 389 11.30 11.62 5.37
C VAL A 389 10.10 12.07 6.19
N MET A 390 10.14 13.34 6.59
CA MET A 390 9.03 14.04 7.23
C MET A 390 9.10 15.54 6.95
N THR A 391 8.03 16.28 7.22
CA THR A 391 8.01 17.74 7.13
C THR A 391 8.87 18.36 8.22
N ARG A 392 9.39 19.58 8.03
CA ARG A 392 10.04 20.35 9.10
C ARG A 392 9.00 20.86 10.10
N GLY A 393 9.29 20.76 11.38
CA GLY A 393 8.60 21.39 12.50
C GLY A 393 9.31 22.67 12.92
N LYS A 394 8.58 23.62 13.49
CA LYS A 394 9.17 24.87 14.00
C LYS A 394 9.99 24.65 15.28
N ASP A 395 9.62 23.63 16.03
CA ASP A 395 10.22 23.27 17.32
C ASP A 395 11.17 22.06 17.19
N ASP A 396 11.57 21.71 15.96
CA ASP A 396 12.55 20.64 15.74
C ASP A 396 13.94 21.08 16.24
N ASP A 397 14.72 20.12 16.75
CA ASP A 397 16.16 20.30 16.95
C ASP A 397 16.83 20.78 15.66
N GLU A 398 17.82 21.67 15.77
CA GLU A 398 18.50 22.28 14.61
C GLU A 398 19.08 21.22 13.66
N ALA A 399 19.67 20.15 14.22
CA ALA A 399 20.25 19.07 13.42
C ALA A 399 19.16 18.28 12.67
N LEU A 400 17.99 18.07 13.28
CA LEU A 400 16.84 17.42 12.64
C LEU A 400 16.25 18.33 11.55
N TYR A 401 16.10 19.62 11.84
CA TYR A 401 15.54 20.59 10.90
C TYR A 401 16.39 20.66 9.63
N ASP A 402 17.71 20.73 9.77
CA ASP A 402 18.63 20.78 8.64
C ASP A 402 18.62 19.48 7.82
N LEU A 403 18.56 18.32 8.49
CA LEU A 403 18.49 17.01 7.83
C LEU A 403 17.27 16.86 6.90
N LEU A 404 16.10 17.38 7.29
CA LEU A 404 14.84 17.14 6.59
C LEU A 404 14.64 17.98 5.31
N GLY A 405 15.43 19.04 5.14
CA GLY A 405 15.41 19.87 3.94
C GLY A 405 14.07 20.54 3.58
N THR A 406 14.04 21.19 2.41
CA THR A 406 12.84 21.88 1.89
C THR A 406 11.88 20.92 1.19
N LYS A 407 10.77 21.46 0.65
CA LYS A 407 9.79 20.66 -0.13
C LYS A 407 10.42 20.07 -1.39
N GLU A 408 11.32 20.82 -2.01
CA GLU A 408 12.07 20.42 -3.20
C GLU A 408 12.99 19.24 -2.88
N TYR A 409 13.69 19.30 -1.74
CA TYR A 409 14.52 18.19 -1.27
C TYR A 409 13.70 16.90 -1.03
N ARG A 410 12.51 17.02 -0.43
CA ARG A 410 11.61 15.85 -0.27
C ARG A 410 11.13 15.27 -1.60
N LYS A 411 10.87 16.12 -2.61
CA LYS A 411 10.57 15.64 -3.97
C LYS A 411 11.76 14.92 -4.61
N GLU A 412 12.98 15.32 -4.25
CA GLU A 412 14.18 14.63 -4.70
C GLU A 412 14.36 13.27 -4.01
N LEU A 413 14.08 13.18 -2.70
CA LEU A 413 14.08 11.89 -1.98
C LEU A 413 13.04 10.91 -2.55
N ASP A 414 11.86 11.38 -2.98
CA ASP A 414 10.87 10.55 -3.69
C ASP A 414 11.47 9.91 -4.96
N LYS A 415 12.10 10.72 -5.82
CA LYS A 415 12.74 10.22 -7.04
C LYS A 415 13.88 9.25 -6.75
N GLN A 416 14.75 9.59 -5.80
CA GLN A 416 15.88 8.75 -5.41
C GLN A 416 15.39 7.40 -4.87
N PHE A 417 14.42 7.42 -3.95
CA PHE A 417 13.89 6.19 -3.37
C PHE A 417 13.14 5.33 -4.38
N LYS A 418 12.52 5.92 -5.41
CA LYS A 418 11.93 5.16 -6.53
C LYS A 418 12.99 4.54 -7.44
N ASN A 419 14.18 5.12 -7.56
CA ASN A 419 15.24 4.55 -8.39
C ASN A 419 15.85 3.28 -7.76
N ALA A 420 15.75 2.14 -8.46
CA ALA A 420 16.26 0.85 -7.97
C ALA A 420 17.80 0.83 -7.76
N LYS A 421 18.55 1.66 -8.50
CA LYS A 421 20.01 1.77 -8.42
C LYS A 421 20.50 2.79 -7.39
N SER A 422 19.61 3.59 -6.81
CA SER A 422 19.96 4.54 -5.76
C SER A 422 20.57 3.84 -4.54
N ASN A 423 21.55 4.50 -3.92
CA ASN A 423 22.06 4.09 -2.62
C ASN A 423 20.99 4.23 -1.52
N PHE A 424 20.02 5.13 -1.67
CA PHE A 424 18.92 5.29 -0.72
C PHE A 424 18.01 4.05 -0.70
N LYS A 425 18.15 3.22 0.34
CA LYS A 425 17.43 1.95 0.52
C LYS A 425 16.43 1.94 1.67
N ILE A 426 16.69 2.69 2.73
CA ILE A 426 15.90 2.63 3.97
C ILE A 426 15.30 4.01 4.28
N ALA A 427 13.99 4.12 4.17
CA ALA A 427 13.27 5.36 4.50
C ALA A 427 12.64 5.26 5.89
N ILE A 428 13.03 6.16 6.80
CA ILE A 428 12.39 6.34 8.12
C ILE A 428 11.30 7.39 7.99
N VAL A 429 10.06 7.03 8.28
CA VAL A 429 8.86 7.86 8.08
C VAL A 429 7.96 7.86 9.31
N VAL A 430 7.09 8.87 9.44
CA VAL A 430 6.07 8.93 10.49
C VAL A 430 4.67 8.88 9.90
N ASP A 431 4.31 9.87 9.07
CA ASP A 431 3.01 9.94 8.36
C ASP A 431 3.13 10.17 6.84
N MET A 432 4.34 10.55 6.41
CA MET A 432 4.66 10.69 4.99
C MET A 432 4.80 9.30 4.36
N TRP A 433 4.48 9.20 3.08
CA TRP A 433 4.58 7.99 2.26
C TRP A 433 3.72 6.78 2.68
N LEU A 434 2.96 6.88 3.79
CA LEU A 434 1.98 5.86 4.17
C LEU A 434 0.76 5.84 3.23
N THR A 435 0.46 6.96 2.58
CA THR A 435 -0.59 7.08 1.56
C THR A 435 -0.06 7.71 0.26
N GLY A 436 -0.58 7.27 -0.90
CA GLY A 436 -0.25 7.84 -2.23
C GLY A 436 1.16 7.58 -2.79
N PHE A 437 2.09 7.09 -1.97
CA PHE A 437 3.46 6.78 -2.41
C PHE A 437 3.57 5.36 -2.96
N ASP A 438 4.00 5.23 -4.22
CA ASP A 438 4.03 3.96 -4.94
C ASP A 438 5.44 3.58 -5.36
N VAL A 439 5.94 2.46 -4.84
CA VAL A 439 7.29 1.93 -5.10
C VAL A 439 7.21 0.42 -5.25
N PRO A 440 7.16 -0.12 -6.47
CA PRO A 440 7.10 -1.57 -6.70
C PRO A 440 8.24 -2.35 -6.04
N GLU A 441 9.43 -1.75 -5.95
CA GLU A 441 10.62 -2.34 -5.34
C GLU A 441 10.59 -2.41 -3.81
N LEU A 442 9.65 -1.73 -3.15
CA LEU A 442 9.52 -1.78 -1.69
C LEU A 442 8.98 -3.16 -1.29
N ASP A 443 9.81 -4.00 -0.69
CA ASP A 443 9.43 -5.36 -0.31
C ASP A 443 9.17 -5.54 1.19
N THR A 444 9.70 -4.67 2.04
CA THR A 444 9.61 -4.80 3.50
C THR A 444 9.18 -3.48 4.13
N ILE A 445 8.21 -3.54 5.05
CA ILE A 445 7.83 -2.44 5.91
C ILE A 445 7.96 -2.86 7.37
N TYR A 446 8.63 -2.02 8.16
CA TYR A 446 8.81 -2.20 9.60
C TYR A 446 7.90 -1.21 10.31
N ILE A 447 7.10 -1.69 11.25
CA ILE A 447 6.08 -0.90 11.94
C ILE A 447 6.47 -0.79 13.41
N ASP A 448 6.78 0.43 13.81
CA ASP A 448 6.91 0.90 15.20
C ASP A 448 5.95 2.07 15.45
N LYS A 449 4.70 1.91 15.00
CA LYS A 449 3.63 2.88 15.17
C LYS A 449 2.32 2.17 15.51
N PRO A 450 1.54 2.65 16.50
CA PRO A 450 0.25 2.05 16.80
C PRO A 450 -0.77 2.39 15.71
N LEU A 451 -0.83 1.54 14.69
CA LEU A 451 -1.70 1.70 13.53
C LEU A 451 -3.02 0.94 13.74
N GLN A 452 -4.12 1.58 13.32
CA GLN A 452 -5.46 1.01 13.49
C GLN A 452 -6.31 1.18 12.22
N LYS A 453 -7.31 0.30 12.09
CA LYS A 453 -8.39 0.37 11.08
C LYS A 453 -7.83 0.64 9.67
N HIS A 454 -8.26 1.72 9.02
CA HIS A 454 -7.90 2.04 7.65
C HIS A 454 -6.41 2.42 7.47
N ASN A 455 -5.83 3.14 8.43
CA ASN A 455 -4.42 3.54 8.37
C ASN A 455 -3.49 2.31 8.36
N LEU A 456 -3.87 1.25 9.08
CA LEU A 456 -3.13 -0.02 9.08
C LEU A 456 -3.13 -0.67 7.69
N ILE A 457 -4.31 -0.87 7.09
CA ILE A 457 -4.44 -1.50 5.76
C ILE A 457 -3.68 -0.70 4.69
N GLN A 458 -3.77 0.63 4.71
CA GLN A 458 -3.06 1.49 3.76
C GLN A 458 -1.54 1.39 3.88
N THR A 459 -1.05 1.28 5.12
CA THR A 459 0.38 1.18 5.41
C THR A 459 0.93 -0.17 4.97
N ILE A 460 0.31 -1.28 5.38
CA ILE A 460 0.77 -2.63 5.00
C ILE A 460 0.61 -2.89 3.49
N SER A 461 -0.37 -2.26 2.83
CA SER A 461 -0.53 -2.40 1.38
C SER A 461 0.61 -1.79 0.58
N ARG A 462 1.54 -1.02 1.18
CA ARG A 462 2.68 -0.44 0.45
C ARG A 462 3.62 -1.51 -0.11
N VAL A 463 3.72 -2.67 0.54
CA VAL A 463 4.59 -3.76 0.11
C VAL A 463 3.91 -4.74 -0.85
N ASN A 464 2.62 -4.57 -1.19
CA ASN A 464 1.87 -5.54 -1.99
C ASN A 464 2.01 -5.38 -3.51
N ARG A 465 2.82 -4.42 -3.97
CA ARG A 465 3.02 -4.15 -5.40
C ARG A 465 3.81 -5.26 -6.08
N LYS A 466 3.33 -5.71 -7.25
CA LYS A 466 4.00 -6.72 -8.08
C LYS A 466 5.25 -6.14 -8.73
N LEU A 467 6.33 -6.89 -8.63
CA LEU A 467 7.59 -6.64 -9.30
C LEU A 467 8.19 -8.01 -9.68
N GLU A 468 8.92 -8.08 -10.79
CA GLU A 468 9.63 -9.31 -11.16
C GLU A 468 10.61 -9.73 -10.05
N GLY A 469 10.61 -11.02 -9.71
CA GLY A 469 11.37 -11.57 -8.58
C GLY A 469 10.76 -11.33 -7.20
N LYS A 470 9.70 -10.52 -7.08
CA LYS A 470 8.98 -10.29 -5.81
C LYS A 470 7.82 -11.26 -5.67
N SER A 471 7.96 -12.23 -4.76
CA SER A 471 6.89 -13.20 -4.46
C SER A 471 5.91 -12.71 -3.39
N LYS A 472 6.37 -11.87 -2.46
CA LYS A 472 5.61 -11.40 -1.29
C LYS A 472 6.07 -10.01 -0.83
N GLY A 473 5.22 -9.32 -0.10
CA GLY A 473 5.57 -8.18 0.74
C GLY A 473 5.67 -8.61 2.20
N LEU A 474 6.66 -8.13 2.94
CA LEU A 474 6.86 -8.44 4.36
C LEU A 474 6.46 -7.25 5.23
N VAL A 475 5.63 -7.51 6.25
CA VAL A 475 5.30 -6.58 7.32
C VAL A 475 5.94 -7.09 8.60
N VAL A 476 6.90 -6.34 9.13
CA VAL A 476 7.57 -6.63 10.40
C VAL A 476 7.00 -5.70 11.46
N ASP A 477 6.53 -6.27 12.56
CA ASP A 477 5.83 -5.53 13.60
C ASP A 477 6.54 -5.60 14.95
N TYR A 478 6.93 -4.43 15.46
CA TYR A 478 7.65 -4.27 16.73
C TYR A 478 6.75 -3.88 17.91
N ILE A 479 5.45 -3.75 17.69
CA ILE A 479 4.47 -3.38 18.73
C ILE A 479 3.59 -4.57 19.12
N GLY A 480 3.21 -5.43 18.17
CA GLY A 480 2.32 -6.57 18.42
C GLY A 480 0.88 -6.31 17.96
N ILE A 481 0.70 -5.68 16.81
CA ILE A 481 -0.58 -5.29 16.22
C ILE A 481 -1.33 -6.44 15.51
N LYS A 482 -0.96 -7.69 15.77
CA LYS A 482 -1.50 -8.88 15.06
C LYS A 482 -3.02 -8.97 15.18
N SER A 483 -3.57 -8.74 16.37
CA SER A 483 -5.02 -8.81 16.61
C SER A 483 -5.75 -7.69 15.86
N GLN A 484 -5.23 -6.46 15.89
CA GLN A 484 -5.79 -5.31 15.15
C GLN A 484 -5.68 -5.49 13.65
N MET A 485 -4.62 -6.15 13.17
CA MET A 485 -4.47 -6.52 11.77
C MET A 485 -5.55 -7.52 11.35
N ASN A 486 -5.74 -8.59 12.12
CA ASN A 486 -6.79 -9.58 11.84
C ASN A 486 -8.20 -8.96 11.87
N GLN A 487 -8.48 -8.09 12.84
CA GLN A 487 -9.74 -7.35 12.90
C GLN A 487 -9.95 -6.43 11.70
N ALA A 488 -8.91 -5.67 11.31
CA ALA A 488 -8.97 -4.82 10.13
C ALA A 488 -9.24 -5.67 8.87
N LEU A 489 -8.51 -6.77 8.69
CA LEU A 489 -8.68 -7.65 7.54
C LEU A 489 -10.06 -8.31 7.47
N ALA A 490 -10.61 -8.72 8.61
CA ALA A 490 -11.95 -9.30 8.67
C ALA A 490 -13.03 -8.32 8.19
N MET A 491 -12.86 -7.02 8.43
CA MET A 491 -13.77 -5.98 7.91
C MET A 491 -13.71 -5.81 6.39
N TYR A 492 -12.57 -6.12 5.75
CA TYR A 492 -12.32 -5.82 4.33
C TYR A 492 -12.26 -7.06 3.42
N SER A 493 -12.32 -8.25 4.00
CA SER A 493 -12.36 -9.52 3.29
C SER A 493 -13.80 -10.04 3.36
N ARG A 494 -14.59 -9.88 2.31
CA ARG A 494 -15.86 -10.61 2.22
C ARG A 494 -15.50 -12.10 2.15
N ILE A 495 -15.65 -12.80 3.28
CA ILE A 495 -15.62 -14.27 3.38
C ILE A 495 -14.33 -14.84 2.78
N ASP A 496 -13.21 -14.69 3.48
CA ASP A 496 -12.16 -15.73 3.62
C ASP A 496 -10.91 -15.13 4.29
N ALA A 497 -10.64 -15.58 5.52
CA ALA A 497 -9.54 -15.14 6.38
C ALA A 497 -8.17 -15.74 5.99
N THR A 498 -8.02 -16.26 4.76
CA THR A 498 -6.92 -17.15 4.36
C THR A 498 -5.70 -16.46 3.72
N ASN A 499 -5.68 -15.12 3.61
CA ASN A 499 -4.61 -14.43 2.87
C ASN A 499 -3.34 -14.08 3.64
N PHE A 500 -3.28 -14.36 4.94
CA PHE A 500 -2.07 -14.18 5.73
C PHE A 500 -1.69 -15.53 6.34
N GLU A 501 -0.72 -16.19 5.72
CA GLU A 501 -0.06 -17.33 6.35
C GLU A 501 0.77 -16.79 7.50
N ASP A 502 0.41 -17.18 8.72
CA ASP A 502 1.23 -16.96 9.90
C ASP A 502 2.60 -17.59 9.65
N ILE A 503 3.69 -16.85 9.89
CA ILE A 503 5.04 -17.40 9.82
C ILE A 503 5.14 -18.63 10.72
N GLN A 504 4.43 -18.68 11.86
CA GLN A 504 4.40 -19.87 12.71
C GLN A 504 3.76 -21.07 11.99
N GLN A 505 2.66 -20.88 11.28
CA GLN A 505 2.04 -21.94 10.47
C GLN A 505 2.97 -22.37 9.32
N SER A 506 3.63 -21.41 8.67
CA SER A 506 4.61 -21.71 7.63
C SER A 506 5.82 -22.48 8.17
N VAL A 507 6.30 -22.15 9.37
CA VAL A 507 7.37 -22.91 10.06
C VAL A 507 6.90 -24.32 10.37
N ILE A 508 5.67 -24.49 10.88
CA ILE A 508 5.09 -25.83 11.13
C ILE A 508 5.02 -26.62 9.82
N GLU A 509 4.54 -26.02 8.74
CA GLU A 509 4.46 -26.65 7.42
C GLU A 509 5.85 -27.03 6.88
N VAL A 510 6.86 -26.18 7.04
CA VAL A 510 8.25 -26.51 6.68
C VAL A 510 8.73 -27.72 7.48
N LYS A 511 8.52 -27.73 8.80
CA LYS A 511 8.95 -28.85 9.68
C LYS A 511 8.23 -30.15 9.32
N ASN A 512 6.93 -30.10 9.09
CA ASN A 512 6.14 -31.26 8.64
C ASN A 512 6.68 -31.83 7.32
N HIS A 513 6.98 -30.95 6.34
CA HIS A 513 7.51 -31.40 5.06
C HIS A 513 8.96 -31.87 5.14
N LEU A 514 9.79 -31.29 6.02
CA LEU A 514 11.13 -31.78 6.32
C LEU A 514 11.10 -33.18 6.92
N ASP A 515 10.20 -33.45 7.86
CA ASP A 515 10.04 -34.79 8.44
C ASP A 515 9.59 -35.80 7.38
N LEU A 516 8.61 -35.45 6.54
CA LEU A 516 8.19 -36.29 5.42
C LEU A 516 9.31 -36.55 4.40
N LEU A 517 10.17 -35.56 4.13
CA LEU A 517 11.34 -35.73 3.27
C LEU A 517 12.39 -36.63 3.93
N GLY A 518 12.61 -36.48 5.23
CA GLY A 518 13.45 -37.39 6.03
C GLY A 518 12.95 -38.84 5.95
N GLN A 519 11.63 -39.06 6.00
CA GLN A 519 11.04 -40.39 5.81
C GLN A 519 11.21 -40.93 4.38
N VAL A 520 11.31 -40.07 3.35
CA VAL A 520 11.63 -40.53 1.99
C VAL A 520 13.10 -40.96 1.90
N PHE A 521 13.98 -40.27 2.62
CA PHE A 521 15.42 -40.47 2.61
C PHE A 521 15.95 -41.38 3.73
N TYR A 522 15.09 -42.10 4.46
CA TYR A 522 15.52 -42.86 5.65
C TYR A 522 16.59 -43.94 5.38
N GLU A 523 16.62 -44.51 4.17
CA GLU A 523 17.65 -45.50 3.74
C GLU A 523 18.84 -44.86 3.02
N PHE A 524 18.83 -43.55 2.81
CA PHE A 524 19.87 -42.84 2.09
C PHE A 524 20.86 -42.19 3.05
N ASP A 525 22.15 -42.38 2.78
CA ASP A 525 23.22 -41.76 3.57
C ASP A 525 23.58 -40.38 3.01
N SER A 526 23.12 -39.34 3.69
CA SER A 526 23.36 -37.94 3.32
C SER A 526 24.60 -37.31 3.99
N ARG A 527 25.37 -38.05 4.80
CA ARG A 527 26.48 -37.49 5.61
C ARG A 527 27.52 -36.75 4.76
N ASP A 528 27.85 -37.30 3.60
CA ASP A 528 28.84 -36.74 2.68
C ASP A 528 28.48 -35.32 2.18
N TYR A 529 27.20 -34.94 2.22
CA TYR A 529 26.78 -33.59 1.86
C TYR A 529 27.10 -32.55 2.95
N PHE A 530 26.96 -32.92 4.22
CA PHE A 530 27.11 -31.99 5.34
C PHE A 530 28.54 -31.92 5.89
N SER A 531 29.33 -32.99 5.74
CA SER A 531 30.70 -33.05 6.28
C SER A 531 31.78 -33.37 5.24
N GLY A 532 31.42 -33.59 3.97
CA GLY A 532 32.37 -33.93 2.92
C GLY A 532 32.98 -32.72 2.21
N GLU A 533 34.13 -32.94 1.56
CA GLU A 533 34.76 -31.99 0.63
C GLU A 533 33.87 -31.74 -0.61
N PRO A 534 34.04 -30.64 -1.37
CA PRO A 534 33.15 -30.26 -2.48
C PRO A 534 32.87 -31.36 -3.51
N GLN A 535 33.86 -32.20 -3.83
CA GLN A 535 33.67 -33.34 -4.73
C GLN A 535 32.78 -34.44 -4.14
N ALA A 536 32.90 -34.69 -2.83
CA ALA A 536 32.05 -35.65 -2.12
C ALA A 536 30.61 -35.12 -1.98
N GLN A 537 30.44 -33.81 -1.78
CA GLN A 537 29.11 -33.18 -1.75
C GLN A 537 28.40 -33.31 -3.10
N LEU A 538 29.07 -33.02 -4.21
CA LEU A 538 28.50 -33.18 -5.56
C LEU A 538 28.13 -34.65 -5.84
N SER A 539 29.01 -35.59 -5.49
CA SER A 539 28.75 -37.02 -5.64
C SER A 539 27.56 -37.48 -4.79
N CYS A 540 27.43 -36.96 -3.57
CA CYS A 540 26.27 -37.19 -2.71
C CYS A 540 24.98 -36.69 -3.34
N LEU A 541 24.97 -35.48 -3.91
CA LEU A 541 23.80 -34.93 -4.58
C LEU A 541 23.37 -35.76 -5.80
N ASN A 542 24.32 -36.21 -6.63
CA ASN A 542 24.02 -37.09 -7.77
C ASN A 542 23.40 -38.43 -7.32
N ARG A 543 23.98 -39.07 -6.29
CA ARG A 543 23.43 -40.31 -5.71
C ARG A 543 22.02 -40.09 -5.14
N ALA A 544 21.80 -38.93 -4.52
CA ALA A 544 20.50 -38.55 -3.96
C ALA A 544 19.44 -38.34 -5.06
N ALA A 545 19.82 -37.71 -6.18
CA ALA A 545 18.95 -37.56 -7.35
C ALA A 545 18.60 -38.93 -7.95
N GLU A 546 19.59 -39.80 -8.16
CA GLU A 546 19.35 -41.18 -8.62
C GLU A 546 18.44 -41.97 -7.67
N PHE A 547 18.62 -41.81 -6.35
CA PHE A 547 17.78 -42.45 -5.34
C PHE A 547 16.31 -42.03 -5.47
N VAL A 548 16.04 -40.74 -5.67
CA VAL A 548 14.69 -40.21 -5.90
C VAL A 548 14.09 -40.72 -7.22
N LEU A 549 14.93 -40.84 -8.26
CA LEU A 549 14.53 -41.27 -9.60
C LEU A 549 14.33 -42.79 -9.74
N ARG A 550 14.59 -43.59 -8.69
CA ARG A 550 14.38 -45.06 -8.70
C ARG A 550 12.99 -45.48 -9.16
N THR A 551 11.96 -44.71 -8.80
CA THR A 551 10.59 -44.94 -9.28
C THR A 551 9.84 -43.64 -9.49
N GLN A 552 8.94 -43.63 -10.48
CA GLN A 552 8.10 -42.47 -10.78
C GLN A 552 7.20 -42.05 -9.59
N LYS A 553 6.86 -42.99 -8.70
CA LYS A 553 6.09 -42.71 -7.47
C LYS A 553 6.91 -41.93 -6.45
N VAL A 554 8.17 -42.30 -6.24
CA VAL A 554 9.08 -41.62 -5.31
C VAL A 554 9.45 -40.24 -5.85
N GLU A 555 9.75 -40.14 -7.15
CA GLU A 555 10.01 -38.88 -7.85
C GLU A 555 8.86 -37.88 -7.66
N ARG A 556 7.63 -38.28 -8.00
CA ARG A 556 6.45 -37.39 -7.84
C ARG A 556 6.22 -36.98 -6.40
N ARG A 557 6.42 -37.91 -5.44
CA ARG A 557 6.28 -37.62 -4.00
C ARG A 557 7.33 -36.62 -3.55
N PHE A 558 8.60 -36.83 -3.88
CA PHE A 558 9.69 -35.92 -3.56
C PHE A 558 9.47 -34.53 -4.15
N MET A 559 9.19 -34.45 -5.46
CA MET A 559 8.97 -33.17 -6.15
C MET A 559 7.79 -32.40 -5.56
N GLY A 560 6.71 -33.10 -5.19
CA GLY A 560 5.56 -32.51 -4.51
C GLY A 560 5.90 -31.95 -3.13
N LEU A 561 6.63 -32.73 -2.31
CA LEU A 561 7.04 -32.33 -0.96
C LEU A 561 8.03 -31.17 -0.99
N VAL A 562 9.07 -31.22 -1.82
CA VAL A 562 10.05 -30.13 -1.96
C VAL A 562 9.39 -28.87 -2.48
N LYS A 563 8.41 -28.98 -3.40
CA LYS A 563 7.67 -27.80 -3.89
C LYS A 563 6.88 -27.11 -2.78
N ARG A 564 6.17 -27.87 -1.94
CA ARG A 564 5.38 -27.33 -0.81
C ARG A 564 6.27 -26.80 0.31
N MET A 565 7.32 -27.55 0.66
CA MET A 565 8.35 -27.11 1.60
C MET A 565 8.99 -25.80 1.14
N LYS A 566 9.38 -25.69 -0.15
CA LYS A 566 9.95 -24.46 -0.70
C LYS A 566 8.97 -23.29 -0.58
N ALA A 567 7.70 -23.50 -0.93
CA ALA A 567 6.70 -22.44 -0.84
C ALA A 567 6.55 -21.93 0.62
N ALA A 568 6.49 -22.84 1.60
CA ALA A 568 6.41 -22.48 3.01
C ALA A 568 7.72 -21.86 3.53
N TYR A 569 8.89 -22.38 3.11
CA TYR A 569 10.19 -21.85 3.48
C TYR A 569 10.44 -20.46 2.89
N ASP A 570 10.01 -20.21 1.66
CA ASP A 570 10.05 -18.88 1.06
C ASP A 570 9.26 -17.88 1.91
N VAL A 571 8.23 -18.32 2.65
CA VAL A 571 7.47 -17.51 3.62
C VAL A 571 8.23 -17.28 4.93
N CYS A 572 8.89 -18.31 5.49
CA CYS A 572 9.51 -18.24 6.82
C CYS A 572 11.05 -18.33 6.87
N CYS A 573 11.77 -18.15 5.76
CA CYS A 573 13.23 -18.29 5.66
C CYS A 573 14.01 -17.45 6.70
N GLY A 574 13.54 -16.22 6.95
CA GLY A 574 14.12 -15.31 7.94
C GLY A 574 13.83 -15.69 9.40
N SER A 575 12.89 -16.61 9.65
CA SER A 575 12.44 -16.99 10.99
C SER A 575 13.54 -17.71 11.77
N GLU A 576 13.71 -17.32 13.04
CA GLU A 576 14.61 -17.98 13.99
C GLU A 576 14.03 -19.27 14.58
N ALA A 577 12.75 -19.57 14.34
CA ALA A 577 12.15 -20.85 14.73
C ALA A 577 12.66 -22.03 13.88
N LEU A 578 13.35 -21.75 12.77
CA LEU A 578 14.11 -22.71 11.98
C LEU A 578 15.57 -22.73 12.46
N SER A 579 15.98 -23.88 12.97
CA SER A 579 17.37 -24.17 13.35
C SER A 579 18.28 -24.20 12.12
N GLN A 580 19.59 -24.01 12.33
CA GLN A 580 20.57 -24.08 11.25
C GLN A 580 20.54 -25.44 10.55
N THR A 581 20.44 -26.53 11.32
CA THR A 581 20.32 -27.89 10.79
C THR A 581 19.11 -28.04 9.87
N GLU A 582 17.93 -27.54 10.27
CA GLU A 582 16.74 -27.57 9.42
C GLU A 582 16.98 -26.80 8.11
N ARG A 583 17.63 -25.63 8.15
CA ARG A 583 17.99 -24.86 6.93
C ARG A 583 18.95 -25.62 6.03
N ASP A 584 19.97 -26.25 6.58
CA ASP A 584 20.95 -27.02 5.81
C ASP A 584 20.27 -28.17 5.05
N TYR A 585 19.31 -28.87 5.68
CA TYR A 585 18.50 -29.90 5.03
C TYR A 585 17.54 -29.34 3.98
N ILE A 586 16.95 -28.16 4.20
CA ILE A 586 16.13 -27.48 3.18
C ILE A 586 16.98 -27.22 1.93
N HIS A 587 18.19 -26.67 2.10
CA HIS A 587 19.12 -26.42 1.00
C HIS A 587 19.56 -27.71 0.30
N TYR A 588 19.84 -28.77 1.06
CA TYR A 588 20.13 -30.10 0.52
C TYR A 588 19.01 -30.59 -0.41
N TYR A 589 17.76 -30.62 0.04
CA TYR A 589 16.65 -31.12 -0.79
C TYR A 589 16.35 -30.22 -2.00
N LEU A 590 16.57 -28.91 -1.88
CA LEU A 590 16.48 -27.99 -3.02
C LEU A 590 17.58 -28.25 -4.06
N ALA A 591 18.79 -28.57 -3.61
CA ALA A 591 19.90 -28.93 -4.49
C ALA A 591 19.64 -30.25 -5.21
N VAL A 592 19.18 -31.29 -4.50
CA VAL A 592 18.80 -32.59 -5.08
C VAL A 592 17.71 -32.43 -6.15
N ARG A 593 16.73 -31.54 -5.93
CA ARG A 593 15.68 -31.23 -6.92
C ARG A 593 16.20 -30.55 -8.19
N SER A 594 17.32 -29.84 -8.09
CA SER A 594 17.84 -29.00 -9.18
C SER A 594 18.78 -29.75 -10.12
N ILE A 595 19.25 -30.93 -9.71
CA ILE A 595 19.92 -31.93 -10.55
C ILE A 595 18.86 -32.72 -11.30
#